data_AF-A0A3N0A4P4-F1
#
_entry.id   AF-A0A3N0A4P4-F1
#
_cell.length_a   1.000
_cell.length_b   1.000
_cell.length_c   1.000
_cell.angle_alpha   90.00
_cell.angle_beta   90.00
_cell.angle_gamma   90.00
#
_symmetry.space_group_name_H-M   'P 1'
#
loop_
_entity.id
_entity.type
_entity.pdbx_description
1 polymer ?
#
loop_
_entity_poly.entity_id
_entity_poly.type
_entity_poly.pdbx_seq_one_letter_code
_entity_poly.pdbx_strand_id
1 'polypeptide(L)'
;MQTDERIQSHIVSVWREPKKFLSVGGREGMLILTDRHLMFVHKTAAKMNWWSAITRRQVVGFIRSKSTMIRHDGYGEKELMADLENVKNIEVGFDDILDVGYEDRVWGGVLLLEYEKDGRREKYQYAVAQDWVKYPMKEPTKYMKVDWRPFVQYIKDRQKNIR
;
A
#
# COMPACT_ATOMS: atom_id res chain seq x y z
N MET A 1 9.46 12.37 3.61
CA MET A 1 10.28 11.76 2.55
C MET A 1 11.51 12.61 2.27
N GLN A 2 12.67 12.00 2.04
CA GLN A 2 13.90 12.74 1.71
C GLN A 2 13.94 13.09 0.21
N THR A 3 14.60 14.19 -0.18
CA THR A 3 14.53 14.71 -1.56
C THR A 3 15.22 13.83 -2.61
N ASP A 4 16.14 12.97 -2.19
CA ASP A 4 16.87 12.02 -3.03
C ASP A 4 16.22 10.62 -3.08
N GLU A 5 15.18 10.41 -2.28
CA GLU A 5 14.45 9.16 -2.14
C GLU A 5 13.63 8.85 -3.40
N ARG A 6 13.55 7.57 -3.79
CA ARG A 6 13.01 7.13 -5.09
C ARG A 6 11.93 6.08 -4.93
N ILE A 7 10.85 6.22 -5.69
CA ILE A 7 9.78 5.23 -5.73
C ILE A 7 10.27 3.95 -6.43
N GLN A 8 10.09 2.82 -5.75
CA GLN A 8 10.48 1.48 -6.22
C GLN A 8 9.26 0.68 -6.64
N SER A 9 8.17 0.81 -5.89
CA SER A 9 6.87 0.27 -6.26
C SER A 9 5.76 1.22 -5.81
N HIS A 10 4.67 1.26 -6.58
CA HIS A 10 3.42 1.79 -6.07
C HIS A 10 2.23 0.98 -6.58
N ILE A 11 1.26 0.78 -5.70
CA ILE A 11 0.10 -0.08 -5.94
C ILE A 11 -1.14 0.73 -5.61
N VAL A 12 -2.06 0.81 -6.56
CA VAL A 12 -3.32 1.57 -6.41
C VAL A 12 -4.47 0.66 -6.01
N SER A 13 -5.58 1.25 -5.56
CA SER A 13 -6.76 0.54 -5.05
C SER A 13 -6.42 -0.48 -3.95
N VAL A 14 -5.49 -0.11 -3.06
CA VAL A 14 -5.16 -0.90 -1.87
C VAL A 14 -6.16 -0.57 -0.78
N TRP A 15 -6.86 -1.60 -0.30
CA TRP A 15 -7.70 -1.53 0.88
C TRP A 15 -6.87 -1.82 2.13
N ARG A 16 -6.81 -0.85 3.03
CA ARG A 16 -6.12 -0.96 4.32
C ARG A 16 -7.15 -1.11 5.43
N GLU A 17 -6.96 -2.13 6.25
CA GLU A 17 -7.84 -2.43 7.40
C GLU A 17 -7.02 -2.67 8.67
N PRO A 18 -7.43 -2.11 9.81
CA PRO A 18 -6.80 -2.43 11.08
C PRO A 18 -7.07 -3.89 11.46
N LYS A 19 -6.07 -4.58 12.00
CA LYS A 19 -6.20 -5.98 12.45
C LYS A 19 -6.66 -6.02 13.94
N LYS A 20 -7.77 -5.33 14.26
CA LYS A 20 -8.35 -5.26 15.63
C LYS A 20 -9.66 -6.05 15.69
N PHE A 21 -9.94 -6.73 16.81
CA PHE A 21 -11.20 -7.46 17.02
C PHE A 21 -12.34 -6.43 17.03
N LEU A 22 -13.35 -6.58 16.14
CA LEU A 22 -14.48 -5.64 15.91
C LEU A 22 -14.20 -4.36 15.09
N SER A 23 -13.15 -4.30 14.27
CA SER A 23 -12.94 -3.12 13.43
C SER A 23 -13.89 -3.06 12.23
N VAL A 24 -14.65 -1.96 12.14
CA VAL A 24 -15.36 -1.48 10.94
C VAL A 24 -14.60 -0.25 10.43
N GLY A 25 -14.41 -0.11 9.11
CA GLY A 25 -13.87 1.13 8.51
C GLY A 25 -12.46 1.05 7.91
N GLY A 26 -12.30 0.22 6.89
CA GLY A 26 -11.12 0.25 6.02
C GLY A 26 -11.06 1.51 5.15
N ARG A 27 -9.90 1.72 4.51
CA ARG A 27 -9.69 2.85 3.58
C ARG A 27 -9.05 2.38 2.30
N GLU A 28 -9.52 2.91 1.18
CA GLU A 28 -8.84 2.80 -0.10
C GLU A 28 -7.73 3.84 -0.19
N GLY A 29 -6.59 3.43 -0.76
CA GLY A 29 -5.50 4.32 -1.08
C GLY A 29 -4.49 3.68 -2.01
N MET A 30 -3.32 4.30 -2.10
CA MET A 30 -2.14 3.77 -2.75
C MET A 30 -1.15 3.34 -1.68
N LEU A 31 -0.52 2.19 -1.89
CA LEU A 31 0.63 1.74 -1.12
C LEU A 31 1.88 2.02 -1.95
N ILE A 32 2.80 2.80 -1.40
CA ILE A 32 3.99 3.27 -2.10
C ILE A 32 5.22 2.82 -1.31
N LEU A 33 6.12 2.14 -2.00
CA LEU A 33 7.40 1.69 -1.49
C LEU A 33 8.50 2.50 -2.14
N THR A 34 9.32 3.16 -1.33
CA THR A 34 10.51 3.87 -1.77
C THR A 34 11.76 3.07 -1.40
N ASP A 35 12.95 3.67 -1.49
CA ASP A 35 14.18 3.08 -0.97
C ASP A 35 14.34 3.19 0.56
N ARG A 36 13.48 3.92 1.28
CA ARG A 36 13.62 4.15 2.74
C ARG A 36 12.33 4.00 3.54
N HIS A 37 11.19 4.20 2.89
CA HIS A 37 9.89 4.29 3.56
C HIS A 37 8.83 3.44 2.86
N LEU A 38 7.86 3.03 3.66
CA LEU A 38 6.57 2.52 3.22
C LEU A 38 5.52 3.59 3.50
N MET A 39 4.75 3.95 2.48
CA MET A 39 3.77 5.02 2.57
C MET A 39 2.38 4.53 2.16
N PHE A 40 1.36 5.01 2.87
CA PHE A 40 -0.04 4.80 2.51
C PHE A 40 -0.73 6.13 2.25
N VAL A 41 -1.02 6.39 0.97
CA VAL A 41 -1.64 7.63 0.49
C VAL A 41 -3.12 7.38 0.22
N HIS A 42 -3.97 7.89 1.10
CA HIS A 42 -5.44 7.76 0.99
C HIS A 42 -6.12 9.09 0.64
N LYS A 43 -5.42 10.21 0.78
CA LYS A 43 -5.77 11.52 0.27
C LYS A 43 -4.75 11.91 -0.77
N THR A 44 -5.11 11.79 -2.04
CA THR A 44 -4.24 12.13 -3.16
C THR A 44 -4.83 13.23 -4.01
N ALA A 45 -3.98 14.10 -4.54
CA ALA A 45 -4.32 15.07 -5.57
C ALA A 45 -4.27 14.49 -7.00
N ALA A 46 -3.92 13.20 -7.14
CA ALA A 46 -3.88 12.53 -8.44
C ALA A 46 -5.23 12.62 -9.16
N LYS A 47 -5.17 12.90 -10.47
CA LYS A 47 -6.37 13.12 -11.28
C LYS A 47 -7.19 11.83 -11.39
N MET A 48 -8.52 11.96 -11.35
CA MET A 48 -9.45 10.82 -11.42
C MET A 48 -9.30 9.98 -12.70
N ASN A 49 -8.96 10.61 -13.82
CA ASN A 49 -8.70 9.92 -15.08
C ASN A 49 -7.42 9.08 -15.03
N TRP A 50 -6.36 9.60 -14.39
CA TRP A 50 -5.12 8.87 -14.14
C TRP A 50 -5.38 7.66 -13.24
N TRP A 51 -6.07 7.86 -12.11
CA TRP A 51 -6.44 6.79 -11.20
C TRP A 51 -7.19 5.65 -11.91
N SER A 52 -8.18 6.01 -12.73
CA SER A 52 -9.00 5.05 -13.47
C SER A 52 -8.20 4.26 -14.50
N ALA A 53 -7.29 4.91 -15.22
CA ALA A 53 -6.44 4.27 -16.22
C ALA A 53 -5.43 3.31 -15.58
N ILE A 54 -4.77 3.76 -14.52
CA ILE A 54 -3.75 2.98 -13.81
C ILE A 54 -4.35 1.78 -13.10
N THR A 55 -5.51 1.92 -12.46
CA THR A 55 -6.20 0.79 -11.81
C THR A 55 -6.49 -0.33 -12.81
N ARG A 56 -6.99 0.02 -14.01
CA ARG A 56 -7.26 -0.96 -15.08
C ARG A 56 -5.97 -1.64 -15.57
N ARG A 57 -4.91 -0.86 -15.82
CA ARG A 57 -3.62 -1.40 -16.27
C ARG A 57 -3.00 -2.31 -15.22
N GLN A 58 -3.05 -1.92 -13.95
CA GLN A 58 -2.57 -2.71 -12.82
C GLN A 58 -3.28 -4.05 -12.73
N VAL A 59 -4.61 -4.09 -12.86
CA VAL A 59 -5.38 -5.35 -12.83
C VAL A 59 -4.93 -6.29 -13.95
N VAL A 60 -4.79 -5.79 -15.17
CA VAL A 60 -4.26 -6.60 -16.30
C VAL A 60 -2.83 -7.05 -16.01
N GLY A 61 -2.00 -6.18 -15.45
CA GLY A 61 -0.65 -6.49 -15.00
C GLY A 61 -0.63 -7.67 -14.02
N PHE A 62 -1.44 -7.60 -12.95
CA PHE A 62 -1.53 -8.63 -11.92
C PHE A 62 -2.09 -9.97 -12.42
N ILE A 63 -2.98 -9.96 -13.42
CA ILE A 63 -3.44 -11.18 -14.08
C ILE A 63 -2.28 -11.86 -14.83
N ARG A 64 -1.39 -11.08 -15.47
CA ARG A 64 -0.24 -11.60 -16.23
C ARG A 64 0.94 -11.99 -15.33
N SER A 65 1.21 -11.16 -14.33
CA SER A 65 2.29 -11.31 -13.37
C SER A 65 1.81 -10.80 -12.02
N LYS A 66 1.75 -11.68 -11.02
CA LYS A 66 1.28 -11.32 -9.68
C LYS A 66 2.21 -10.36 -8.93
N SER A 67 3.38 -10.03 -9.50
CA SER A 67 4.41 -9.22 -8.84
C SER A 67 3.88 -7.87 -8.39
N THR A 68 4.07 -7.54 -7.12
CA THR A 68 3.75 -6.22 -6.55
C THR A 68 4.87 -5.20 -6.71
N MET A 69 6.01 -5.57 -7.31
CA MET A 69 7.11 -4.64 -7.62
C MET A 69 6.89 -4.00 -8.99
N ILE A 70 5.97 -3.04 -9.06
CA ILE A 70 5.56 -2.37 -10.30
C ILE A 70 5.57 -0.85 -10.13
N ARG A 71 5.76 -0.15 -11.25
CA ARG A 71 5.68 1.31 -11.33
C ARG A 71 4.72 1.71 -12.43
N HIS A 72 3.99 2.78 -12.17
CA HIS A 72 3.09 3.46 -13.09
C HIS A 72 3.69 4.81 -13.47
N ASP A 73 3.41 5.21 -14.71
CA ASP A 73 3.71 6.53 -15.25
C ASP A 73 2.74 7.59 -14.70
N GLY A 74 3.14 8.86 -14.71
CA GLY A 74 2.26 9.98 -14.37
C GLY A 74 2.01 10.24 -12.88
N TYR A 75 2.68 9.50 -11.98
CA TYR A 75 2.77 9.80 -10.55
C TYR A 75 4.18 9.47 -10.05
N GLY A 76 4.93 10.48 -9.63
CA GLY A 76 6.33 10.36 -9.22
C GLY A 76 6.59 10.94 -7.84
N GLU A 77 7.86 11.19 -7.55
CA GLU A 77 8.32 11.67 -6.25
C GLU A 77 7.74 13.05 -5.89
N LYS A 78 7.55 13.94 -6.87
CA LYS A 78 6.99 15.27 -6.63
C LYS A 78 5.53 15.21 -6.19
N GLU A 79 4.73 14.39 -6.86
CA GLU A 79 3.32 14.17 -6.51
C GLU A 79 3.19 13.51 -5.14
N LEU A 80 4.06 12.53 -4.86
CA LEU A 80 4.14 11.89 -3.55
C LEU A 80 4.48 12.87 -2.43
N MET A 81 5.51 13.70 -2.62
CA MET A 81 5.89 14.72 -1.64
C MET A 81 4.73 15.67 -1.34
N ALA A 82 4.02 16.15 -2.37
CA ALA A 82 2.85 17.01 -2.19
C ALA A 82 1.71 16.29 -1.46
N ASP A 83 1.44 15.02 -1.78
CA ASP A 83 0.43 14.23 -1.08
C ASP A 83 0.81 14.00 0.40
N LEU A 84 2.10 13.86 0.73
CA LEU A 84 2.59 13.66 2.10
C LEU A 84 2.49 14.91 2.98
N GLU A 85 2.27 16.10 2.42
CA GLU A 85 1.91 17.29 3.20
C GLU A 85 0.56 17.09 3.94
N ASN A 86 -0.28 16.17 3.46
CA ASN A 86 -1.51 15.80 4.13
C ASN A 86 -1.26 14.81 5.28
N VAL A 87 -1.36 15.29 6.53
CA VAL A 87 -1.17 14.51 7.76
C VAL A 87 -2.02 13.24 7.91
N LYS A 88 -3.06 13.07 7.08
CA LYS A 88 -3.89 11.85 7.07
C LYS A 88 -3.22 10.71 6.30
N ASN A 89 -2.30 11.02 5.40
CA ASN A 89 -1.45 10.02 4.76
C ASN A 89 -0.40 9.53 5.75
N ILE A 90 0.08 8.30 5.52
CA ILE A 90 1.02 7.65 6.43
C ILE A 90 2.35 7.51 5.72
N GLU A 91 3.41 7.86 6.44
CA GLU A 91 4.80 7.61 6.10
C GLU A 91 5.41 6.82 7.26
N VAL A 92 6.03 5.68 6.96
CA VAL A 92 6.67 4.80 7.94
C VAL A 92 8.08 4.49 7.45
N GLY A 93 9.10 4.83 8.24
CA GLY A 93 10.48 4.41 7.93
C GLY A 93 10.61 2.90 8.08
N PHE A 94 11.47 2.27 7.28
CA PHE A 94 11.65 0.81 7.39
C PHE A 94 12.10 0.37 8.79
N ASP A 95 12.91 1.19 9.46
CA ASP A 95 13.38 0.90 10.82
C ASP A 95 12.26 1.04 11.89
N ASP A 96 11.16 1.74 11.59
CA ASP A 96 9.98 1.88 12.45
C ASP A 96 8.95 0.74 12.26
N ILE A 97 9.17 -0.11 11.25
CA ILE A 97 8.35 -1.30 11.00
C ILE A 97 8.79 -2.41 11.96
N LEU A 98 7.88 -2.83 12.83
CA LEU A 98 8.11 -3.87 13.83
C LEU A 98 7.94 -5.29 13.25
N ASP A 99 6.97 -5.46 12.34
CA ASP A 99 6.77 -6.70 11.60
C ASP A 99 6.19 -6.40 10.21
N VAL A 100 6.65 -7.15 9.23
CA VAL A 100 6.13 -7.11 7.86
C VAL A 100 6.13 -8.52 7.28
N GLY A 101 4.97 -8.92 6.77
CA GLY A 101 4.72 -10.27 6.30
C GLY A 101 3.63 -10.30 5.24
N TYR A 102 3.32 -11.49 4.77
CA TYR A 102 2.25 -11.68 3.80
C TYR A 102 1.53 -13.00 4.06
N GLU A 103 0.28 -13.07 3.63
CA GLU A 103 -0.55 -14.27 3.67
C GLU A 103 -1.24 -14.45 2.31
N ASP A 104 -1.19 -15.66 1.76
CA ASP A 104 -2.00 -16.04 0.61
C ASP A 104 -3.34 -16.61 1.12
N ARG A 105 -4.42 -15.86 0.90
CA ARG A 105 -5.78 -16.31 1.25
C ARG A 105 -6.51 -16.79 0.00
N VAL A 106 -7.57 -17.58 0.21
CA VAL A 106 -8.41 -18.08 -0.89
C VAL A 106 -8.95 -16.94 -1.75
N TRP A 107 -9.28 -15.80 -1.13
CA TRP A 107 -9.87 -14.63 -1.76
C TRP A 107 -8.87 -13.58 -2.26
N GLY A 108 -7.60 -13.61 -1.85
CA GLY A 108 -6.63 -12.56 -2.22
C GLY A 108 -5.28 -12.69 -1.51
N GLY A 109 -4.29 -11.97 -2.03
CA GLY A 109 -2.97 -11.84 -1.40
C GLY A 109 -2.97 -10.67 -0.43
N VAL A 110 -2.52 -10.90 0.81
CA VAL A 110 -2.57 -9.92 1.90
C VAL A 110 -1.16 -9.57 2.35
N LEU A 111 -0.87 -8.27 2.47
CA LEU A 111 0.31 -7.75 3.16
C LEU A 111 -0.09 -7.43 4.61
N LEU A 112 0.72 -7.87 5.56
CA LEU A 112 0.58 -7.59 6.98
C LEU A 112 1.66 -6.62 7.41
N LEU A 113 1.29 -5.60 8.17
CA LEU A 113 2.20 -4.60 8.67
C LEU A 113 1.91 -4.28 10.12
N GLU A 114 2.95 -4.30 10.94
CA GLU A 114 2.98 -3.76 12.30
C GLU A 114 4.07 -2.70 12.37
N TYR A 115 3.75 -1.52 12.88
CA TYR A 115 4.70 -0.42 13.03
C TYR A 115 4.36 0.42 14.25
N GLU A 116 5.35 1.17 14.73
CA GLU A 116 5.14 2.14 15.80
C GLU A 116 4.80 3.52 15.22
N LYS A 117 3.76 4.15 15.77
CA LYS A 117 3.41 5.54 15.45
C LYS A 117 2.93 6.24 16.71
N ASP A 118 3.51 7.40 17.01
CA ASP A 118 3.18 8.21 18.19
C ASP A 118 3.22 7.38 19.51
N GLY A 119 4.20 6.48 19.63
CA GLY A 119 4.37 5.58 20.78
C GLY A 119 3.33 4.46 20.88
N ARG A 120 2.53 4.23 19.83
CA ARG A 120 1.52 3.16 19.76
C ARG A 120 1.86 2.18 18.66
N ARG A 121 1.71 0.89 18.98
CA ARG A 121 1.78 -0.18 17.97
C ARG A 121 0.48 -0.23 17.19
N GLU A 122 0.60 -0.09 15.88
CA GLU A 122 -0.53 -0.23 14.97
C GLU A 122 -0.34 -1.45 14.09
N LYS A 123 -1.42 -2.23 13.91
CA LYS A 123 -1.42 -3.43 13.07
C LYS A 123 -2.45 -3.28 11.97
N TYR A 124 -2.01 -3.44 10.73
CA TYR A 124 -2.84 -3.31 9.54
C TYR A 124 -2.64 -4.49 8.60
N GLN A 125 -3.69 -4.80 7.85
CA GLN A 125 -3.64 -5.63 6.66
C GLN A 125 -3.94 -4.78 5.42
N TYR A 126 -3.33 -5.15 4.30
CA TYR A 126 -3.48 -4.48 3.02
C TYR A 126 -3.78 -5.52 1.95
N ALA A 127 -4.80 -5.26 1.14
CA ALA A 127 -5.15 -6.11 0.00
C ALA A 127 -5.50 -5.23 -1.20
N VAL A 128 -5.17 -5.70 -2.40
CA VAL A 128 -5.53 -4.99 -3.63
C VAL A 128 -7.00 -5.30 -3.96
N ALA A 129 -7.86 -4.29 -3.85
CA ALA A 129 -9.26 -4.41 -4.22
C ALA A 129 -9.43 -4.42 -5.74
N GLN A 130 -10.30 -5.31 -6.23
CA GLN A 130 -10.68 -5.40 -7.64
C GLN A 130 -12.04 -4.75 -7.90
N ASP A 131 -13.02 -5.04 -7.03
CA ASP A 131 -14.40 -4.59 -7.17
C ASP A 131 -14.93 -4.05 -5.84
N TRP A 132 -15.97 -3.22 -5.92
CA TRP A 132 -16.53 -2.47 -4.78
C TRP A 132 -18.05 -2.51 -4.76
N VAL A 133 -18.63 -2.59 -3.57
CA VAL A 133 -20.01 -2.15 -3.32
C VAL A 133 -19.99 -0.69 -2.88
N LYS A 134 -21.05 0.07 -3.20
CA LYS A 134 -21.15 1.50 -2.85
C LYS A 134 -22.13 1.79 -1.69
N TYR A 135 -23.03 0.85 -1.39
CA TYR A 135 -24.09 1.00 -0.40
C TYR A 135 -24.16 -0.23 0.51
N PRO A 136 -24.38 -0.08 1.83
CA PRO A 136 -24.57 1.17 2.58
C PRO A 136 -23.28 1.96 2.82
N MET A 137 -22.11 1.32 2.67
CA MET A 137 -20.79 1.95 2.72
C MET A 137 -19.90 1.39 1.60
N LYS A 138 -18.91 2.17 1.16
CA LYS A 138 -17.97 1.72 0.12
C LYS A 138 -17.02 0.68 0.72
N GLU A 139 -17.12 -0.56 0.26
CA GLU A 139 -16.27 -1.67 0.69
C GLU A 139 -15.88 -2.56 -0.50
N PRO A 140 -14.69 -3.18 -0.50
CA PRO A 140 -14.33 -4.14 -1.54
C PRO A 140 -15.20 -5.39 -1.47
N THR A 141 -15.63 -5.88 -2.62
CA THR A 141 -16.33 -7.17 -2.75
C THR A 141 -15.42 -8.27 -3.29
N LYS A 142 -14.30 -7.87 -3.89
CA LYS A 142 -13.33 -8.79 -4.50
C LYS A 142 -11.93 -8.22 -4.39
N TYR A 143 -10.97 -9.11 -4.22
CA TYR A 143 -9.56 -8.77 -4.12
C TYR A 143 -8.72 -9.56 -5.13
N MET A 144 -7.56 -9.01 -5.45
CA MET A 144 -6.60 -9.63 -6.35
C MET A 144 -5.69 -10.60 -5.58
N LYS A 145 -5.32 -11.70 -6.23
CA LYS A 145 -4.21 -12.56 -5.79
C LYS A 145 -2.90 -11.99 -6.34
N VAL A 146 -2.22 -11.22 -5.49
CA VAL A 146 -0.91 -10.62 -5.80
C VAL A 146 0.17 -11.25 -4.94
N ASP A 147 1.41 -11.20 -5.43
CA ASP A 147 2.59 -11.75 -4.78
C ASP A 147 3.33 -10.65 -4.02
N TRP A 148 3.11 -10.59 -2.71
CA TRP A 148 3.75 -9.63 -1.80
C TRP A 148 5.18 -10.00 -1.42
N ARG A 149 5.67 -11.20 -1.74
CA ARG A 149 7.01 -11.68 -1.36
C ARG A 149 8.12 -10.70 -1.70
N PRO A 150 8.30 -10.25 -2.95
CA PRO A 150 9.40 -9.35 -3.29
C PRO A 150 9.28 -7.99 -2.60
N PHE A 151 8.05 -7.53 -2.34
CA PHE A 151 7.80 -6.28 -1.62
C PHE A 151 8.22 -6.37 -0.15
N VAL A 152 7.84 -7.45 0.52
CA VAL A 152 8.25 -7.73 1.91
C VAL A 152 9.76 -7.91 2.01
N GLN A 153 10.35 -8.68 1.08
CA GLN A 153 11.79 -8.91 1.05
C GLN A 153 12.56 -7.60 0.89
N TYR A 154 12.11 -6.71 -0.02
CA TYR A 154 12.74 -5.42 -0.27
C TYR A 154 12.85 -4.56 1.00
N ILE A 155 11.78 -4.54 1.81
CA ILE A 155 11.74 -3.81 3.09
C ILE A 155 12.75 -4.44 4.05
N LYS A 156 12.67 -5.77 4.27
CA LYS A 156 13.54 -6.49 5.22
C LYS A 156 15.03 -6.33 4.90
N ASP A 157 15.40 -6.40 3.63
CA ASP A 157 16.79 -6.23 3.17
C ASP A 157 17.39 -4.85 3.51
N ARG A 158 16.53 -3.85 3.80
CA ARG A 158 16.92 -2.47 4.08
C ARG A 158 16.68 -2.04 5.52
N GLN A 159 16.08 -2.91 6.34
CA GLN A 159 16.01 -2.69 7.78
C GLN A 159 17.40 -2.87 8.36
N LYS A 160 17.89 -1.86 9.09
CA LYS A 160 19.22 -1.91 9.71
C LYS A 160 19.27 -2.86 10.92
N ASN A 161 18.09 -3.25 11.42
CA ASN A 161 17.90 -4.04 12.64
C ASN A 161 17.95 -5.56 12.43
N ILE A 162 18.30 -6.05 11.22
CA ILE A 162 18.59 -7.46 10.98
C ILE A 162 20.11 -7.64 10.93
N ARG A 163 20.74 -7.64 12.10
CA ARG A 163 22.08 -8.21 12.35
C ARG A 163 21.99 -9.21 13.49
#